data_AF-A0A919VSY8-F1
#
_entry.id   AF-A0A919VSY8-F1
#
_cell.length_a   1.000
_cell.length_b   1.000
_cell.length_c   1.000
_cell.angle_alpha   90.00
_cell.angle_beta   90.00
_cell.angle_gamma   90.00
#
_symmetry.space_group_name_H-M   'P 1'
#
loop_
_entity.id
_entity.type
_entity.pdbx_description
1 polymer ?
#
loop_
_entity_poly.entity_id
_entity_poly.type
_entity_poly.pdbx_seq_one_letter_code
_entity_poly.pdbx_strand_id
1 'polypeptide(L)'
;MKALELLDRAPDPDRAVRLPRLTVVAALRRAGRRDLEGRATAIQQRLKAEQLRQPRPVQNAYAAIVSSQVQLINVLNIEIAALGQVEAEHFGRHRDTERHLSLPGLGVVLGVPHWV
;
A
#
# COMPACT_ATOMS: atom_id res chain seq x y z
N MET A 1 0.27 2.16 0.00
CA MET A 1 -1.12 1.69 0.25
C MET A 1 -1.43 0.21 -0.07
N LYS A 2 -1.03 -0.36 -1.21
CA LYS A 2 -1.67 -1.57 -1.78
C LYS A 2 -1.45 -2.92 -1.05
N ALA A 3 -0.27 -3.14 -0.46
CA ALA A 3 0.00 -4.32 0.38
C ALA A 3 -0.59 -4.18 1.80
N LEU A 4 -0.84 -2.94 2.22
CA LEU A 4 -1.32 -2.63 3.57
C LEU A 4 -2.75 -3.13 3.77
N GLU A 5 -3.57 -3.13 2.71
CA GLU A 5 -4.94 -3.67 2.79
C GLU A 5 -4.94 -5.15 3.21
N LEU A 6 -4.06 -5.98 2.66
CA LEU A 6 -3.98 -7.40 3.02
C LEU A 6 -3.44 -7.59 4.44
N LEU A 7 -2.43 -6.81 4.83
CA LEU A 7 -1.86 -6.84 6.18
C LEU A 7 -2.86 -6.39 7.25
N ASP A 8 -3.72 -5.43 6.92
CA ASP A 8 -4.81 -4.97 7.79
C ASP A 8 -5.86 -6.06 8.05
N ARG A 9 -6.27 -6.79 6.99
CA ARG A 9 -7.24 -7.90 7.14
C ARG A 9 -6.63 -9.14 7.82
N ALA A 10 -5.33 -9.35 7.68
CA ALA A 10 -4.63 -10.53 8.17
C ALA A 10 -3.30 -10.18 8.86
N PRO A 11 -3.34 -9.52 10.02
CA PRO A 11 -2.14 -9.09 10.75
C PRO A 11 -1.43 -10.24 11.46
N ASP A 12 -2.08 -11.39 11.61
CA ASP A 12 -1.51 -12.59 12.21
C ASP A 12 -1.66 -13.82 11.29
N PRO A 13 -0.83 -14.87 11.48
CA PRO A 13 -0.84 -16.02 10.61
C PRO A 13 -2.14 -16.85 10.65
N ASP A 14 -2.85 -16.85 11.77
CA ASP A 14 -4.12 -17.58 11.91
C ASP A 14 -5.24 -16.91 11.10
N ARG A 15 -5.29 -15.58 11.09
CA ARG A 15 -6.17 -14.79 10.21
C ARG A 15 -5.74 -14.89 8.75
N ALA A 16 -4.43 -14.91 8.48
CA ALA A 16 -3.91 -15.00 7.11
C ALA A 16 -4.30 -16.30 6.40
N VAL A 17 -4.25 -17.44 7.09
CA VAL A 17 -4.71 -18.75 6.57
C VAL A 17 -6.20 -18.72 6.19
N ARG A 18 -7.00 -17.95 6.93
CA ARG A 18 -8.46 -17.85 6.77
C ARG A 18 -8.89 -16.77 5.76
N LEU A 19 -7.95 -16.00 5.22
CA LEU A 19 -8.27 -14.90 4.32
C LEU A 19 -8.96 -15.44 3.07
N PRO A 20 -10.14 -14.94 2.67
CA PRO A 20 -10.83 -15.42 1.47
C PRO A 20 -10.05 -15.08 0.20
N ARG A 21 -9.99 -16.01 -0.76
CA ARG A 21 -9.35 -15.78 -2.07
C ARG A 21 -9.93 -14.55 -2.78
N LEU A 22 -11.25 -14.36 -2.71
CA LEU A 22 -11.94 -13.20 -3.29
C LEU A 22 -11.43 -11.88 -2.70
N THR A 23 -11.13 -11.83 -1.40
CA THR A 23 -10.53 -10.66 -0.75
C THR A 23 -9.12 -10.38 -1.28
N VAL A 24 -8.32 -11.43 -1.50
CA VAL A 24 -6.99 -11.31 -2.10
C VAL A 24 -7.09 -10.79 -3.55
N VAL A 25 -7.99 -11.34 -4.35
CA VAL A 25 -8.24 -10.88 -5.73
C VAL A 25 -8.70 -9.42 -5.76
N ALA A 26 -9.61 -9.03 -4.88
CA ALA A 26 -10.09 -7.66 -4.77
C ALA A 26 -8.96 -6.69 -4.42
N ALA A 27 -8.12 -7.02 -3.44
CA ALA A 27 -6.95 -6.21 -3.08
C ALA A 27 -5.94 -6.12 -4.24
N LEU A 28 -5.67 -7.23 -4.94
CA LEU A 28 -4.79 -7.23 -6.12
C LEU A 28 -5.35 -6.39 -7.27
N ARG A 29 -6.68 -6.41 -7.47
CA ARG A 29 -7.38 -5.61 -8.48
C ARG A 29 -7.24 -4.13 -8.19
N ARG A 30 -7.53 -3.70 -6.95
CA ARG A 30 -7.31 -2.30 -6.51
C ARG A 30 -5.85 -1.90 -6.60
N ALA A 31 -4.94 -2.86 -6.43
CA ALA A 31 -3.52 -2.62 -6.59
C ALA A 31 -3.06 -2.44 -8.06
N GLY A 32 -3.95 -2.63 -9.04
CA GLY A 32 -3.63 -2.56 -10.46
C GLY A 32 -2.68 -3.68 -10.90
N ARG A 33 -2.73 -4.84 -10.24
CA ARG A 33 -1.88 -5.98 -10.62
C ARG A 33 -2.51 -6.71 -11.81
N ARG A 34 -1.65 -7.17 -12.71
CA ARG A 34 -2.00 -8.15 -13.75
C ARG A 34 -1.98 -9.55 -13.15
N ASP A 35 -2.64 -10.49 -13.82
CA ASP A 35 -2.76 -11.90 -13.38
C ASP A 35 -3.28 -12.02 -11.94
N LEU A 36 -4.51 -11.54 -11.72
CA LEU A 36 -5.11 -11.50 -10.39
C LEU A 36 -5.29 -12.90 -9.79
N GLU A 37 -5.76 -13.85 -10.62
CA GLU A 37 -6.09 -15.20 -10.16
C GLU A 37 -4.85 -16.05 -9.88
N GLY A 38 -3.84 -16.00 -10.75
CA GLY A 38 -2.57 -16.70 -10.53
C GLY A 38 -1.87 -16.18 -9.28
N ARG A 39 -1.80 -14.86 -9.12
CA ARG A 39 -1.21 -14.23 -7.93
C ARG A 39 -2.00 -14.50 -6.66
N ALA A 40 -3.34 -14.43 -6.70
CA ALA A 40 -4.16 -14.74 -5.54
C ALA A 40 -3.98 -16.18 -5.09
N THR A 41 -3.86 -17.11 -6.05
CA THR A 41 -3.57 -18.52 -5.78
C THR A 41 -2.20 -18.70 -5.13
N ALA A 42 -1.16 -18.06 -5.68
CA ALA A 42 0.19 -18.13 -5.12
C ALA A 42 0.27 -17.57 -3.69
N ILE A 43 -0.43 -16.45 -3.43
CA ILE A 43 -0.53 -15.86 -2.09
C ILE A 43 -1.26 -16.83 -1.14
N GLN A 44 -2.41 -17.36 -1.55
CA GLN A 44 -3.18 -18.33 -0.75
C GLN A 44 -2.35 -19.57 -0.39
N GLN A 45 -1.62 -20.12 -1.35
CA GLN A 45 -0.75 -21.28 -1.12
C GLN A 45 0.33 -20.95 -0.07
N ARG A 46 0.98 -19.79 -0.17
CA ARG A 46 2.00 -19.37 0.82
C ARG A 46 1.42 -19.13 2.20
N LEU A 47 0.23 -18.55 2.30
CA LEU A 47 -0.43 -18.31 3.58
C LEU A 47 -0.85 -19.62 4.27
N LYS A 48 -1.21 -20.65 3.49
CA LYS A 48 -1.63 -21.97 3.98
C LYS A 48 -0.49 -22.98 4.13
N ALA A 49 0.68 -22.69 3.58
CA ALA A 49 1.86 -23.54 3.73
C ALA A 49 2.22 -23.68 5.20
N GLU A 50 2.86 -24.80 5.54
CA GLU A 50 3.38 -25.04 6.87
C GLU A 50 4.43 -23.99 7.22
N GLN A 51 4.29 -23.39 8.40
CA GLN A 51 5.15 -22.31 8.89
C GLN A 51 5.44 -22.56 10.36
N LEU A 52 6.68 -22.29 10.80
CA LEU A 52 7.04 -22.32 12.21
C LEU A 52 6.20 -21.28 12.97
N ARG A 53 5.25 -21.75 13.77
CA ARG A 53 4.34 -20.90 14.54
C ARG A 53 5.02 -20.43 15.83
N GLN A 54 4.85 -19.14 16.13
CA GLN A 54 5.22 -18.56 17.42
C GLN A 54 4.13 -18.82 18.47
N PRO A 55 4.42 -18.75 19.78
CA PRO A 55 3.39 -18.77 20.80
C PRO A 55 2.32 -17.69 20.58
N ARG A 56 1.06 -17.97 20.94
CA ARG A 56 -0.08 -17.03 20.72
C ARG A 56 0.16 -15.61 21.26
N PRO A 57 0.72 -15.41 22.47
CA PRO A 57 0.98 -14.05 22.96
C PRO A 57 1.94 -13.25 22.07
N VAL A 58 2.95 -13.93 21.51
CA VAL A 58 3.93 -13.32 20.59
C VAL A 58 3.24 -12.95 19.29
N GLN A 59 2.45 -13.85 18.70
CA GLN A 59 1.72 -13.56 17.47
C GLN A 59 0.75 -12.37 17.64
N ASN A 60 0.04 -12.31 18.77
CA ASN A 60 -0.86 -11.19 19.07
C ASN A 60 -0.10 -9.85 19.19
N ALA A 61 1.06 -9.85 19.85
CA ALA A 61 1.89 -8.64 19.96
C ALA A 61 2.36 -8.17 18.57
N TYR A 62 2.87 -9.08 17.75
CA TYR A 62 3.26 -8.75 16.37
C TYR A 62 2.07 -8.29 15.52
N ALA A 63 0.89 -8.88 15.69
CA ALA A 63 -0.32 -8.44 14.99
C ALA A 63 -0.68 -6.99 15.34
N ALA A 64 -0.62 -6.63 16.62
CA ALA A 64 -0.86 -5.26 17.08
C ALA A 64 0.16 -4.27 16.50
N ILE A 65 1.44 -4.65 16.44
CA ILE A 65 2.49 -3.86 15.81
C ILE A 65 2.20 -3.64 14.33
N VAL A 66 1.92 -4.72 13.58
CA VAL A 66 1.62 -4.65 12.14
C VAL A 66 0.41 -3.77 11.88
N SER A 67 -0.68 -3.93 12.63
CA SER A 67 -1.88 -3.10 12.50
C SER A 67 -1.57 -1.61 12.74
N SER A 68 -0.79 -1.31 13.78
CA SER A 68 -0.40 0.08 14.11
C SER A 68 0.45 0.71 13.00
N GLN A 69 1.41 -0.04 12.46
CA GLN A 69 2.26 0.40 11.35
C GLN A 69 1.44 0.62 10.07
N VAL A 70 0.50 -0.27 9.77
CA VAL A 70 -0.41 -0.12 8.62
C VAL A 70 -1.24 1.15 8.74
N GLN A 71 -1.80 1.43 9.92
CA GLN A 71 -2.55 2.66 10.17
C GLN A 71 -1.69 3.91 9.97
N LEU A 72 -0.49 3.93 10.55
CA LEU A 72 0.44 5.05 10.41
C LEU A 72 0.80 5.30 8.94
N ILE A 73 1.14 4.25 8.20
CA ILE A 73 1.47 4.37 6.78
C ILE A 73 0.24 4.85 5.98
N ASN A 74 -0.98 4.41 6.32
CA ASN A 74 -2.19 4.89 5.65
C ASN A 74 -2.41 6.39 5.88
N VAL A 75 -2.29 6.87 7.12
CA VAL A 75 -2.36 8.30 7.44
C VAL A 75 -1.32 9.08 6.65
N LEU A 76 -0.06 8.64 6.65
CA LEU A 76 0.99 9.30 5.89
C LEU A 76 0.68 9.37 4.38
N ASN A 77 0.13 8.32 3.79
CA ASN A 77 -0.27 8.36 2.37
C ASN A 77 -1.39 9.38 2.10
N ILE A 78 -2.33 9.54 3.04
CA ILE A 78 -3.41 10.52 2.94
C ILE A 78 -2.82 11.93 3.00
N GLU A 79 -1.97 12.21 3.99
CA GLU A 79 -1.34 13.52 4.16
C GLU A 79 -0.45 13.90 2.98
N ILE A 80 0.35 12.96 2.46
CA ILE A 80 1.17 13.18 1.26
C ILE A 80 0.28 13.55 0.06
N ALA A 81 -0.83 12.86 -0.14
CA ALA A 81 -1.75 13.17 -1.22
C ALA A 81 -2.41 14.56 -1.05
N ALA A 82 -2.81 14.92 0.17
CA ALA A 82 -3.37 16.23 0.48
C ALA A 82 -2.36 17.36 0.21
N LEU A 83 -1.12 17.21 0.68
CA LEU A 83 -0.04 18.17 0.42
C LEU A 83 0.24 18.33 -1.07
N GLY A 84 0.24 17.24 -1.84
CA GLY A 84 0.42 17.30 -3.30
C GLY A 84 -0.69 18.07 -4.04
N GLN A 85 -1.94 18.05 -3.53
CA GLN A 85 -3.02 18.87 -4.10
C GLN A 85 -2.82 20.36 -3.82
N VAL A 86 -2.48 20.70 -2.58
CA VAL A 86 -2.15 22.08 -2.19
C VAL A 86 -1.01 22.60 -3.06
N GLU A 87 0.05 21.81 -3.22
CA GLU A 87 1.18 22.14 -4.07
C GLU A 87 0.76 22.42 -5.54
N ALA A 88 -0.03 21.53 -6.14
CA ALA A 88 -0.53 21.70 -7.50
C ALA A 88 -1.42 22.96 -7.67
N GLU A 89 -2.29 23.24 -6.70
CA GLU A 89 -3.17 24.41 -6.69
C GLU A 89 -2.42 25.73 -6.53
N HIS A 90 -1.31 25.74 -5.79
CA HIS A 90 -0.51 26.94 -5.55
C HIS A 90 0.50 27.19 -6.68
N PHE A 91 1.14 26.15 -7.24
CA PHE A 91 2.07 26.32 -8.35
C PHE A 91 1.38 26.60 -9.69
N GLY A 92 0.14 26.15 -9.90
CA GLY A 92 -0.66 26.53 -11.08
C GLY A 92 -1.00 28.03 -11.16
N ARG A 93 -0.78 28.80 -10.08
CA ARG A 93 -1.06 30.24 -10.00
C ARG A 93 0.16 31.15 -10.20
N HIS A 94 1.38 30.62 -10.21
CA HIS A 94 2.60 31.43 -10.37
C HIS A 94 3.23 31.27 -11.75
N ARG A 95 3.16 32.34 -12.55
CA ARG A 95 3.80 32.53 -13.86
C ARG A 95 5.32 32.71 -13.67
N ASP A 96 6.06 31.66 -13.29
CA ASP A 96 7.54 31.56 -13.31
C ASP A 96 8.03 30.10 -13.15
N THR A 97 7.40 29.17 -13.88
CA THR A 97 7.54 27.71 -13.72
C THR A 97 8.76 27.09 -14.40
N GLU A 98 9.97 27.62 -14.22
CA GLU A 98 11.17 26.99 -14.82
C GLU A 98 12.39 26.83 -13.89
N ARG A 99 12.39 27.30 -12.65
CA ARG A 99 13.63 27.28 -11.83
C ARG A 99 13.68 26.32 -10.63
N HIS A 100 12.56 25.74 -10.21
CA HIS A 100 12.53 24.87 -9.02
C HIS A 100 12.62 23.35 -9.31
N LEU A 101 12.57 22.94 -10.59
CA LEU A 101 12.65 21.53 -11.00
C LEU A 101 14.08 20.98 -11.14
N SER A 102 15.10 21.80 -10.85
CA SER A 102 16.51 21.47 -11.14
C SER A 102 17.34 21.08 -9.90
N LEU A 103 16.69 20.75 -8.78
CA LEU A 103 17.39 20.26 -7.59
C LEU A 103 17.56 18.73 -7.66
N PRO A 104 18.79 18.21 -7.73
CA PRO A 104 19.03 16.77 -7.78
C PRO A 104 18.66 16.15 -6.43
N GLY A 105 17.71 15.23 -6.44
CA GLY A 105 17.13 14.59 -5.24
C GLY A 105 15.60 14.79 -5.10
N LEU A 106 15.02 15.76 -5.82
CA LEU A 106 13.58 15.95 -5.99
C LEU A 106 13.18 15.65 -7.43
N GLY A 107 13.63 14.50 -7.93
CA GLY A 107 13.34 14.05 -9.28
C GLY A 107 11.84 13.98 -9.50
N VAL A 108 11.35 14.84 -10.40
CA VAL A 108 10.12 14.71 -11.21
C VAL A 108 9.15 13.71 -10.58
N VAL A 109 8.32 14.16 -9.65
CA VAL A 109 7.04 13.48 -9.39
C VAL A 109 6.16 13.80 -10.59
N LEU A 110 6.53 13.14 -11.68
CA LEU A 110 5.78 12.75 -12.86
C LEU A 110 4.94 13.87 -13.48
N GLY A 111 5.44 14.42 -14.59
CA GLY A 111 4.74 15.36 -15.44
C GLY A 111 3.26 14.98 -15.66
N VAL A 112 2.41 15.97 -15.43
CA VAL A 112 1.03 16.02 -15.93
C VAL A 112 1.08 16.22 -17.47
N PRO A 113 0.13 15.74 -18.30
CA PRO A 113 -0.85 14.65 -18.17
C PRO A 113 -0.64 13.57 -19.27
N HIS A 114 -1.12 12.34 -19.06
CA HIS A 114 -1.54 11.51 -20.20
C HIS A 114 -3.03 11.24 -20.05
N TRP A 115 -3.82 11.88 -20.91
CA TRP A 115 -5.12 11.35 -21.33
C TRP A 115 -4.83 10.45 -22.53
N VAL A 116 -5.08 9.14 -22.40
CA VAL A 116 -5.77 8.19 -23.33
C VAL A 116 -5.84 6.85 -22.61
#